data_AF-A0A1G9ZMG8-F1
#
_entry.id   AF-A0A1G9ZMG8-F1
#
_cell.length_a   1.000
_cell.length_b   1.000
_cell.length_c   1.000
_cell.angle_alpha   90.00
_cell.angle_beta   90.00
_cell.angle_gamma   90.00
#
_symmetry.space_group_name_H-M   'P 1'
#
loop_
_entity.id
_entity.type
_entity.pdbx_description
1 polymer ?
#
loop_
_entity_poly.entity_id
_entity_poly.type
_entity_poly.pdbx_seq_one_letter_code
_entity_poly.pdbx_strand_id
1 'polypeptide(L)'
;MLDQAKRFIANHWKYIVGLAVVLALLLWGISYNQAQESRLQQAVTLTQEQAANVNALQNELKLSKQNAEMLASAVQQAQAGKVQPIYNFTVEAPTVQQAAVGVADRINAKDPTLPPAALEKSDRTLTAPQEVQQPGGATEWQVGVYKVNNYRNWEWSVGYGRHSGDSYIPVGLQRNFSKDRAIEVEYHAGGNESGWETKYTIMTNKLFFLF
;
A
#
# COMPACT_ATOMS: atom_id res chain seq x y z
N MET A 1 45.25 3.76 22.79
CA MET A 1 43.90 3.72 22.18
C MET A 1 43.56 2.34 21.60
N LEU A 2 44.41 1.74 20.75
CA LEU A 2 44.15 0.41 20.17
C LEU A 2 44.02 -0.71 21.23
N ASP A 3 44.87 -0.69 22.26
CA ASP A 3 44.83 -1.69 23.34
C ASP A 3 43.62 -1.55 24.26
N GLN A 4 43.10 -0.34 24.43
CA GLN A 4 41.87 -0.10 25.17
C GLN A 4 40.65 -0.60 24.39
N ALA A 5 40.62 -0.36 23.07
CA ALA A 5 39.59 -0.91 22.19
C ALA A 5 39.60 -2.45 22.18
N LYS A 6 40.78 -3.08 22.08
CA LYS A 6 40.93 -4.54 22.13
C LYS A 6 40.41 -5.13 23.45
N ARG A 7 40.74 -4.53 24.59
CA ARG A 7 40.24 -4.96 25.91
C ARG A 7 38.73 -4.75 26.06
N PHE A 8 38.21 -3.65 25.54
CA PHE A 8 36.77 -3.36 25.56
C PHE A 8 36.00 -4.41 24.75
N ILE A 9 36.45 -4.71 23.52
CA ILE A 9 35.86 -5.72 22.66
C ILE A 9 35.97 -7.10 23.31
N ALA A 10 37.15 -7.47 23.85
CA ALA A 10 37.34 -8.76 24.51
C ALA A 10 36.43 -8.95 25.75
N ASN A 11 36.14 -7.89 26.50
CA ASN A 11 35.24 -7.97 27.65
C ASN A 11 33.75 -7.94 27.26
N HIS A 12 33.39 -7.31 26.16
CA HIS A 12 31.99 -7.11 25.74
C HIS A 12 31.61 -7.85 24.46
N TRP A 13 32.45 -8.76 23.97
CA TRP A 13 32.27 -9.41 22.66
C TRP A 13 30.91 -10.09 22.52
N LYS A 14 30.38 -10.69 23.59
CA LYS A 14 29.06 -11.32 23.61
C LYS A 14 27.93 -10.32 23.32
N TYR A 15 28.01 -9.12 23.88
CA TYR A 15 27.04 -8.04 23.63
C TYR A 15 27.17 -7.47 22.23
N ILE A 16 28.41 -7.32 21.73
CA ILE A 16 28.68 -6.85 20.36
C ILE A 16 28.13 -7.86 19.34
N VAL A 17 28.38 -9.15 19.55
CA VAL A 17 27.83 -10.23 18.70
C VAL A 17 26.31 -10.27 18.80
N GLY A 18 25.74 -10.15 20.01
CA GLY A 18 24.29 -10.09 20.20
C GLY A 18 23.65 -8.92 19.45
N LEU A 19 24.21 -7.72 19.56
CA LEU A 19 23.76 -6.54 18.82
C LEU A 19 23.88 -6.74 17.31
N ALA A 20 24.98 -7.31 16.83
CA ALA A 20 25.18 -7.59 15.41
C ALA A 20 24.12 -8.57 14.86
N VAL A 21 23.77 -9.62 15.62
CA VAL A 21 22.71 -10.56 15.25
C VAL A 21 21.35 -9.87 15.19
N VAL A 22 21.01 -9.05 16.19
CA VAL A 22 19.75 -8.29 16.19
C VAL A 22 19.67 -7.36 14.98
N LEU A 23 20.74 -6.60 14.69
CA LEU A 23 20.79 -5.72 13.52
C LEU A 23 20.66 -6.50 12.21
N ALA A 24 21.32 -7.66 12.09
CA ALA A 24 21.20 -8.51 10.90
C ALA A 24 19.76 -9.00 10.69
N LEU A 25 19.06 -9.40 11.77
CA LEU A 25 17.64 -9.81 11.70
C LEU A 25 16.72 -8.65 11.32
N LEU A 26 16.96 -7.44 11.84
CA LEU A 26 16.19 -6.24 11.48
C LEU A 26 16.38 -5.90 9.99
N LEU A 27 17.62 -5.88 9.51
CA LEU A 27 17.93 -5.61 8.10
C LEU A 27 17.33 -6.67 7.17
N TRP A 28 17.39 -7.94 7.56
CA TRP A 28 16.76 -9.03 6.83
C TRP A 28 15.23 -8.85 6.79
N GLY A 29 14.60 -8.54 7.93
CA GLY A 29 13.17 -8.30 8.02
C GLY A 29 12.71 -7.11 7.17
N ILE A 30 13.45 -6.01 7.17
CA ILE A 30 13.19 -4.84 6.31
C ILE A 30 13.31 -5.23 4.83
N SER A 31 14.38 -5.92 4.44
CA SER A 31 14.60 -6.34 3.05
C SER A 31 13.51 -7.29 2.57
N TYR A 32 13.12 -8.25 3.41
CA TYR A 32 12.04 -9.19 3.11
C TYR A 32 10.70 -8.46 2.90
N ASN A 33 10.34 -7.54 3.79
CA ASN A 33 9.12 -6.76 3.67
C ASN A 33 9.12 -5.88 2.41
N GLN A 34 10.23 -5.20 2.10
CA GLN A 34 10.33 -4.41 0.87
C GLN A 34 10.17 -5.27 -0.39
N ALA A 35 10.75 -6.47 -0.41
CA ALA A 35 10.59 -7.39 -1.53
C ALA A 35 9.15 -7.87 -1.68
N GLN A 36 8.46 -8.19 -0.58
CA GLN A 36 7.04 -8.55 -0.59
C GLN A 36 6.18 -7.40 -1.12
N GLU A 37 6.38 -6.20 -0.60
CA GLU A 37 5.58 -5.04 -1.01
C GLU A 37 5.81 -4.68 -2.48
N SER A 38 7.05 -4.80 -2.97
CA SER A 38 7.39 -4.59 -4.39
C SER A 38 6.69 -5.59 -5.31
N ARG A 39 6.55 -6.85 -4.87
CA ARG A 39 5.79 -7.87 -5.62
C ARG A 39 4.31 -7.54 -5.67
N LEU A 40 3.74 -7.03 -4.57
CA LEU A 40 2.33 -6.70 -4.51
C LEU A 40 1.97 -5.43 -5.30
N GLN A 41 2.94 -4.55 -5.55
CA GLN A 41 2.77 -3.34 -6.39
C GLN A 41 2.75 -3.65 -7.90
N GLN A 42 3.14 -4.87 -8.30
CA GLN A 42 3.07 -5.27 -9.70
C GLN A 42 1.63 -5.31 -10.19
N ALA A 43 1.42 -4.92 -11.45
CA ALA A 43 0.14 -5.02 -12.12
C ALA A 43 -0.25 -6.50 -12.27
N VAL A 44 -1.43 -6.83 -11.75
CA VAL A 44 -2.04 -8.17 -11.85
C VAL A 44 -3.15 -8.12 -12.89
N THR A 45 -3.16 -9.07 -13.81
CA THR A 45 -4.25 -9.22 -14.77
C THR A 45 -5.32 -10.14 -14.22
N LEU A 46 -6.57 -9.66 -14.20
CA LEU A 46 -7.74 -10.43 -13.76
C LEU A 46 -8.78 -10.50 -14.88
N THR A 47 -9.63 -11.51 -14.84
CA THR A 47 -10.81 -11.55 -15.73
C THR A 47 -11.83 -10.48 -15.32
N GLN A 48 -12.76 -10.17 -16.23
CA GLN A 48 -13.84 -9.20 -15.97
C GLN A 48 -14.64 -9.55 -14.70
N GLU A 49 -14.98 -10.84 -14.53
CA GLU A 49 -15.73 -11.34 -13.37
C GLU A 49 -14.92 -11.29 -12.09
N GLN A 50 -13.63 -11.65 -12.15
CA GLN A 50 -12.73 -11.60 -11.00
C GLN A 50 -12.51 -10.15 -10.53
N ALA A 51 -12.37 -9.21 -11.47
CA ALA A 51 -12.22 -7.79 -11.17
C ALA A 51 -13.46 -7.18 -10.47
N ALA A 52 -14.64 -7.78 -10.65
CA ALA A 52 -15.88 -7.39 -9.98
C ALA A 52 -16.20 -8.22 -8.72
N ASN A 53 -15.36 -9.21 -8.38
CA ASN A 53 -15.59 -10.14 -7.27
C ASN A 53 -14.73 -9.79 -6.05
N VAL A 54 -15.38 -9.47 -4.94
CA VAL A 54 -14.73 -9.07 -3.67
C VAL A 54 -13.75 -10.12 -3.15
N ASN A 55 -14.07 -11.41 -3.27
CA ASN A 55 -13.18 -12.49 -2.78
C ASN A 55 -11.97 -12.67 -3.70
N ALA A 56 -12.15 -12.57 -5.02
CA ALA A 56 -11.04 -12.62 -5.95
C ALA A 56 -10.07 -11.45 -5.72
N LEU A 57 -10.61 -10.22 -5.58
CA LEU A 57 -9.80 -9.03 -5.29
C LEU A 57 -9.04 -9.14 -3.96
N GLN A 58 -9.65 -9.68 -2.90
CA GLN A 58 -8.94 -9.91 -1.64
C GLN A 58 -7.78 -10.91 -1.80
N ASN A 59 -8.02 -12.00 -2.52
CA ASN A 59 -7.04 -13.08 -2.64
C ASN A 59 -5.85 -12.70 -3.53
N GLU A 60 -6.13 -12.07 -4.67
CA GLU A 60 -5.13 -11.74 -5.69
C GLU A 60 -4.35 -10.47 -5.31
N LEU A 61 -5.05 -9.43 -4.85
CA LEU A 61 -4.43 -8.14 -4.53
C LEU A 61 -4.08 -7.98 -3.03
N LYS A 62 -4.35 -9.00 -2.20
CA LYS A 62 -4.16 -8.96 -0.73
C LYS A 62 -4.79 -7.72 -0.08
N LEU A 63 -6.00 -7.36 -0.55
CA LEU A 63 -6.75 -6.22 -0.05
C LEU A 63 -7.54 -6.58 1.21
N SER A 64 -7.82 -5.57 2.03
CA SER A 64 -8.84 -5.73 3.08
C SER A 64 -10.23 -5.88 2.45
N LYS A 65 -11.17 -6.53 3.15
CA LYS A 65 -12.55 -6.68 2.70
C LYS A 65 -13.17 -5.36 2.23
N GLN A 66 -13.02 -4.30 3.03
CA GLN A 66 -13.57 -2.99 2.70
C GLN A 66 -12.94 -2.39 1.43
N ASN A 67 -11.63 -2.56 1.24
CA ASN A 67 -10.96 -2.04 0.05
C ASN A 67 -11.34 -2.84 -1.20
N ALA A 68 -11.52 -4.16 -1.07
CA ALA A 68 -12.03 -5.00 -2.14
C ALA A 68 -13.48 -4.68 -2.51
N GLU A 69 -14.35 -4.38 -1.55
CA GLU A 69 -15.75 -3.97 -1.80
C GLU A 69 -15.82 -2.64 -2.55
N MET A 70 -15.05 -1.63 -2.13
CA MET A 70 -14.98 -0.34 -2.84
C MET A 70 -14.45 -0.50 -4.26
N LEU A 71 -13.40 -1.32 -4.43
CA LEU A 71 -12.82 -1.57 -5.74
C LEU A 71 -13.80 -2.32 -6.66
N ALA A 72 -14.42 -3.39 -6.18
CA ALA A 72 -15.43 -4.14 -6.94
C ALA A 72 -16.57 -3.22 -7.39
N SER A 73 -17.06 -2.35 -6.51
CA SER A 73 -18.10 -1.38 -6.86
C SER A 73 -17.64 -0.39 -7.92
N ALA A 74 -16.41 0.13 -7.81
CA ALA A 74 -15.86 1.05 -8.82
C ALA A 74 -15.69 0.38 -10.19
N VAL A 75 -15.20 -0.88 -10.22
CA VAL A 75 -15.08 -1.68 -11.44
C VAL A 75 -16.45 -1.93 -12.08
N GLN A 76 -17.46 -2.32 -11.28
CA GLN A 76 -18.82 -2.53 -11.78
C GLN A 76 -19.43 -1.23 -12.35
N GLN A 77 -19.21 -0.09 -11.70
CA GLN A 77 -19.69 1.20 -12.20
C GLN A 77 -18.98 1.61 -13.50
N ALA A 78 -17.68 1.32 -13.62
CA ALA A 78 -16.93 1.56 -14.86
C ALA A 78 -17.40 0.64 -16.00
N GLN A 79 -17.63 -0.65 -15.74
CA GLN A 79 -18.22 -1.60 -16.71
C GLN A 79 -19.62 -1.16 -17.16
N ALA A 80 -20.42 -0.60 -16.26
CA ALA A 80 -21.73 -0.03 -16.58
C ALA A 80 -21.67 1.34 -17.27
N GLY A 81 -20.48 1.85 -17.62
CA GLY A 81 -20.28 3.16 -18.26
C GLY A 81 -20.65 4.35 -17.39
N LYS A 82 -20.83 4.16 -16.07
CA LYS A 82 -21.21 5.23 -15.14
C LYS A 82 -20.02 6.08 -14.70
N VAL A 83 -18.80 5.59 -14.88
CA VAL A 83 -17.55 6.28 -14.56
C VAL A 83 -16.79 6.52 -15.85
N GLN A 84 -16.45 7.78 -16.12
CA GLN A 84 -15.63 8.13 -17.27
C GLN A 84 -14.16 7.86 -16.99
N PRO A 85 -13.41 7.27 -17.95
CA PRO A 85 -11.98 7.09 -17.81
C PRO A 85 -11.28 8.46 -17.77
N ILE A 86 -10.28 8.58 -16.89
CA ILE A 86 -9.49 9.82 -16.77
C ILE A 86 -8.57 9.98 -18.01
N TYR A 87 -8.11 8.86 -18.56
CA TYR A 87 -7.26 8.81 -19.76
C TYR A 87 -7.68 7.63 -20.63
N ASN A 88 -7.61 7.83 -21.95
CA ASN A 88 -7.79 6.78 -22.94
C ASN A 88 -6.49 6.63 -23.75
N PHE A 89 -6.13 5.39 -24.06
CA PHE A 89 -5.03 5.08 -24.97
C PHE A 89 -5.33 3.79 -25.71
N THR A 90 -4.78 3.64 -26.91
CA THR A 90 -5.00 2.47 -27.75
C THR A 90 -3.81 1.53 -27.64
N VAL A 91 -4.09 0.23 -27.62
CA VAL A 91 -3.08 -0.82 -27.67
C VAL A 91 -3.43 -1.78 -28.78
N GLU A 92 -2.45 -2.08 -29.62
CA GLU A 92 -2.59 -3.11 -30.64
C GLU A 92 -2.34 -4.48 -30.01
N ALA A 93 -3.34 -5.34 -30.06
CA ALA A 93 -3.22 -6.73 -29.65
C ALA A 93 -4.23 -7.60 -30.44
N PRO A 94 -3.93 -8.89 -30.65
CA PRO A 94 -4.86 -9.80 -31.32
C PRO A 94 -6.19 -9.99 -30.59
N THR A 95 -6.20 -9.90 -29.26
CA THR A 95 -7.42 -9.98 -28.43
C THR A 95 -7.36 -9.01 -27.25
N VAL A 96 -8.52 -8.67 -26.68
CA VAL A 96 -8.63 -7.77 -25.52
C VAL A 96 -7.98 -8.38 -24.27
N GLN A 97 -8.03 -9.70 -24.14
CA GLN A 97 -7.35 -10.43 -23.06
C GLN A 97 -5.83 -10.30 -23.19
N GLN A 98 -5.29 -10.44 -24.40
CA GLN A 98 -3.86 -10.22 -24.65
C GLN A 98 -3.47 -8.76 -24.48
N ALA A 99 -4.36 -7.81 -24.83
CA ALA A 99 -4.15 -6.40 -24.55
C ALA A 99 -4.04 -6.15 -23.03
N ALA A 100 -4.89 -6.76 -22.21
CA ALA A 100 -4.87 -6.60 -20.76
C ALA A 100 -3.57 -7.12 -20.11
N VAL A 101 -3.07 -8.26 -20.59
CA VAL A 101 -1.77 -8.82 -20.18
C VAL A 101 -0.63 -7.91 -20.65
N GLY A 102 -0.62 -7.53 -21.92
CA GLY A 102 0.42 -6.65 -22.48
C GLY A 102 0.49 -5.28 -21.80
N VAL A 103 -0.66 -4.71 -21.41
CA VAL A 103 -0.71 -3.48 -20.61
C VAL A 103 -0.12 -3.70 -19.22
N ALA A 104 -0.43 -4.81 -18.54
CA ALA A 104 0.16 -5.11 -17.24
C ALA A 104 1.69 -5.23 -17.32
N ASP A 105 2.19 -5.95 -18.33
CA ASP A 105 3.64 -6.11 -18.55
C ASP A 105 4.32 -4.75 -18.82
N ARG A 106 3.71 -3.89 -19.64
CA ARG A 106 4.21 -2.54 -19.93
C ARG A 106 4.20 -1.64 -18.70
N ILE A 107 3.17 -1.73 -17.84
CA ILE A 107 3.13 -1.03 -16.55
C ILE A 107 4.27 -1.49 -15.65
N ASN A 108 4.47 -2.82 -15.54
CA ASN A 108 5.53 -3.42 -14.74
C ASN A 108 6.93 -3.05 -15.25
N ALA A 109 7.11 -2.95 -16.56
CA ALA A 109 8.34 -2.52 -17.22
C ALA A 109 8.55 -0.99 -17.19
N LYS A 110 7.57 -0.21 -16.69
CA LYS A 110 7.56 1.27 -16.71
C LYS A 110 7.74 1.85 -18.11
N ASP A 111 7.05 1.26 -19.09
CA ASP A 111 7.12 1.68 -20.48
C ASP A 111 6.60 3.13 -20.67
N PRO A 112 7.44 4.06 -21.16
CA PRO A 112 7.09 5.48 -21.29
C PRO A 112 6.00 5.77 -22.32
N THR A 113 5.61 4.79 -23.14
CA THR A 113 4.51 4.92 -24.11
C THR A 113 3.12 4.82 -23.46
N LEU A 114 3.04 4.40 -22.19
CA LEU A 114 1.81 4.43 -21.41
C LEU A 114 1.56 5.83 -20.82
N PRO A 115 0.29 6.22 -20.60
CA PRO A 115 -0.03 7.47 -19.92
C PRO A 115 0.66 7.55 -18.54
N PRO A 116 1.15 8.73 -18.11
CA PRO A 116 1.79 8.89 -16.80
C PRO A 116 0.93 8.38 -15.63
N ALA A 117 -0.39 8.57 -15.72
CA ALA A 117 -1.34 8.06 -14.73
C ALA A 117 -1.33 6.52 -14.63
N ALA A 118 -1.08 5.80 -15.73
CA ALA A 118 -0.92 4.34 -15.74
C ALA A 118 0.43 3.89 -15.16
N LEU A 119 1.43 4.77 -15.09
CA LEU A 119 2.77 4.50 -14.52
C LEU A 119 2.97 4.98 -13.07
N GLU A 120 2.09 5.84 -12.57
CA GLU A 120 2.10 6.32 -11.18
C GLU A 120 2.20 5.17 -10.15
N LYS A 121 2.93 5.36 -9.06
CA LYS A 121 3.03 4.33 -8.03
C LYS A 121 1.71 4.20 -7.26
N SER A 122 1.15 3.00 -7.20
CA SER A 122 0.00 2.65 -6.34
C SER A 122 0.30 1.39 -5.52
N ASP A 123 -0.47 1.18 -4.46
CA ASP A 123 -0.26 0.01 -3.59
C ASP A 123 -0.57 -1.29 -4.34
N ARG A 124 -1.67 -1.33 -5.11
CA ARG A 124 -1.98 -2.42 -6.03
C ARG A 124 -2.39 -1.86 -7.38
N THR A 125 -2.12 -2.61 -8.44
CA THR A 125 -2.57 -2.28 -9.80
C THR A 125 -3.24 -3.51 -10.40
N LEU A 126 -4.42 -3.33 -10.99
CA LEU A 126 -5.14 -4.39 -11.67
C LEU A 126 -5.39 -3.98 -13.12
N THR A 127 -5.21 -4.92 -14.06
CA THR A 127 -5.68 -4.78 -15.43
C THR A 127 -6.75 -5.83 -15.70
N ALA A 128 -7.85 -5.43 -16.33
CA ALA A 128 -8.90 -6.38 -16.70
C ALA A 128 -9.47 -6.03 -18.08
N PRO A 129 -9.70 -7.04 -18.94
CA PRO A 129 -10.57 -6.84 -20.09
C PRO A 129 -11.97 -6.54 -19.55
N GLN A 130 -12.62 -5.54 -20.13
CA GLN A 130 -13.96 -5.16 -19.72
C GLN A 130 -14.81 -4.76 -20.91
N GLU A 131 -16.02 -5.28 -20.88
CA GLU A 131 -17.11 -4.84 -21.71
C GLU A 131 -17.75 -3.60 -21.08
N VAL A 132 -17.70 -2.45 -21.76
CA VAL A 132 -18.22 -1.16 -21.28
C VAL A 132 -19.51 -0.83 -22.00
N GLN A 133 -20.58 -0.61 -21.24
CA GLN A 133 -21.86 -0.14 -21.78
C GLN A 133 -21.80 1.37 -22.02
N GLN A 134 -21.90 1.80 -23.27
CA GLN A 134 -21.92 3.23 -23.59
C GLN A 134 -23.31 3.86 -23.40
N PRO A 135 -23.38 5.17 -23.12
CA PRO A 135 -24.63 5.94 -23.12
C PRO A 135 -25.24 5.94 -24.54
N GLY A 136 -26.14 4.98 -24.81
CA GLY A 136 -26.65 4.70 -26.15
C GLY A 136 -26.87 3.21 -26.44
N GLY A 137 -26.45 2.32 -25.53
CA GLY A 137 -26.70 0.87 -25.62
C GLY A 137 -25.70 0.11 -26.50
N ALA A 138 -24.72 0.80 -27.08
CA ALA A 138 -23.59 0.16 -27.74
C ALA A 138 -22.60 -0.36 -26.72
N THR A 139 -22.04 -1.53 -27.00
CA THR A 139 -21.13 -2.21 -26.10
C THR A 139 -19.74 -2.28 -26.72
N GLU A 140 -18.73 -1.80 -25.99
CA GLU A 140 -17.35 -1.71 -26.47
C GLU A 140 -16.40 -2.47 -25.56
N TRP A 141 -15.39 -3.11 -26.14
CA TRP A 141 -14.34 -3.79 -25.40
C TRP A 141 -13.17 -2.85 -25.12
N GLN A 142 -12.81 -2.74 -23.84
CA GLN A 142 -11.70 -1.91 -23.38
C GLN A 142 -10.84 -2.67 -22.36
N VAL A 143 -9.62 -2.19 -22.13
CA VAL A 143 -8.78 -2.67 -21.02
C VAL A 143 -8.88 -1.66 -19.88
N GLY A 144 -9.49 -2.06 -18.78
CA GLY A 144 -9.53 -1.26 -17.56
C GLY A 144 -8.20 -1.35 -16.82
N VAL A 145 -7.59 -0.21 -16.50
CA VAL A 145 -6.43 -0.10 -15.61
C VAL A 145 -6.87 0.55 -14.32
N TYR A 146 -6.85 -0.20 -13.23
CA TYR A 146 -7.31 0.25 -11.92
C TYR A 146 -6.16 0.35 -10.95
N LYS A 147 -5.97 1.55 -10.39
CA LYS A 147 -4.97 1.82 -9.35
C LYS A 147 -5.63 1.91 -8.00
N VAL A 148 -5.09 1.13 -7.07
CA VAL A 148 -5.70 0.92 -5.76
C VAL A 148 -4.70 1.37 -4.71
N ASN A 149 -5.15 2.27 -3.85
CA ASN A 149 -4.43 2.66 -2.65
C ASN A 149 -5.14 2.00 -1.46
N ASN A 150 -4.45 1.13 -0.72
CA ASN A 150 -4.98 0.25 0.32
C ASN A 150 -5.00 0.91 1.71
N TYR A 151 -4.92 2.24 1.78
CA TYR A 151 -4.81 3.02 3.03
C TYR A 151 -5.99 2.89 3.99
N ARG A 152 -7.09 2.25 3.58
CA ARG A 152 -8.18 1.89 4.51
C ARG A 152 -7.82 0.61 5.28
N ASN A 153 -6.83 0.69 6.15
CA ASN A 153 -6.30 -0.43 6.94
C ASN A 153 -6.40 -0.17 8.44
N TRP A 154 -5.93 -1.13 9.23
CA TRP A 154 -5.70 -1.00 10.66
C TRP A 154 -4.21 -1.20 10.91
N GLU A 155 -3.66 -0.40 11.81
CA GLU A 155 -2.27 -0.47 12.22
C GLU A 155 -2.21 -0.57 13.74
N TRP A 156 -1.26 -1.34 14.24
CA TRP A 156 -0.97 -1.44 15.66
C TRP A 156 0.44 -0.92 15.89
N SER A 157 0.63 -0.17 16.97
CA SER A 157 1.92 0.39 17.37
C SER A 157 2.26 -0.09 18.77
N VAL A 158 3.54 -0.36 19.00
CA VAL A 158 4.09 -0.55 20.34
C VAL A 158 5.41 0.19 20.41
N GLY A 159 5.65 0.89 21.51
CA GLY A 159 6.84 1.68 21.68
C GLY A 159 7.43 1.59 23.08
N TYR A 160 8.42 2.43 23.29
CA TYR A 160 9.01 2.68 24.60
C TYR A 160 9.19 4.19 24.73
N GLY A 161 8.58 4.77 25.76
CA GLY A 161 8.63 6.18 26.06
C GLY A 161 9.29 6.41 27.42
N ARG A 162 9.98 7.55 27.56
CA ARG A 162 10.47 8.02 28.85
C ARG A 162 10.08 9.48 29.03
N HIS A 163 9.31 9.77 30.06
CA HIS A 163 8.89 11.14 30.38
C HIS A 163 9.17 11.42 31.86
N SER A 164 9.83 12.55 32.14
CA SER A 164 10.13 13.01 33.51
C SER A 164 10.80 11.95 34.43
N GLY A 165 11.62 11.07 33.85
CA GLY A 165 12.33 10.01 34.57
C GLY A 165 11.64 8.65 34.56
N ASP A 166 10.31 8.64 34.38
CA ASP A 166 9.48 7.44 34.31
C ASP A 166 9.47 6.83 32.92
N SER A 167 9.42 5.50 32.86
CA SER A 167 9.38 4.72 31.62
C SER A 167 7.98 4.14 31.42
N TYR A 168 7.48 4.21 30.19
CA TYR A 168 6.18 3.67 29.82
C TYR A 168 6.24 2.97 28.46
N ILE A 169 5.30 2.06 28.24
CA ILE A 169 5.13 1.30 27.01
C ILE A 169 3.82 1.79 26.38
N PRO A 170 3.87 2.63 25.34
CA PRO A 170 2.69 2.94 24.55
C PRO A 170 2.29 1.73 23.69
N VAL A 171 1.00 1.43 23.67
CA VAL A 171 0.36 0.49 22.76
C VAL A 171 -0.77 1.22 22.04
N GLY A 172 -0.66 1.36 20.73
CA GLY A 172 -1.62 2.11 19.92
C GLY A 172 -2.36 1.24 18.91
N LEU A 173 -3.58 1.67 18.59
CA LEU A 173 -4.39 1.15 17.50
C LEU A 173 -4.82 2.32 16.62
N GLN A 174 -4.38 2.29 15.36
CA GLN A 174 -4.67 3.31 14.37
C GLN A 174 -5.59 2.78 13.28
N ARG A 175 -6.64 3.55 12.99
CA ARG A 175 -7.55 3.36 11.86
C ARG A 175 -7.30 4.42 10.80
N ASN A 176 -6.75 3.98 9.67
CA ASN A 176 -6.56 4.83 8.51
C ASN A 176 -7.81 4.80 7.61
N PHE A 177 -8.24 5.98 7.16
CA PHE A 177 -9.36 6.16 6.22
C PHE A 177 -8.90 6.58 4.83
N SER A 178 -7.76 7.27 4.76
CA SER A 178 -7.04 7.63 3.52
C SER A 178 -5.59 7.98 3.86
N LYS A 179 -4.77 8.31 2.85
CA LYS A 179 -3.41 8.86 3.03
C LYS A 179 -3.38 10.08 3.96
N ASP A 180 -4.47 10.83 3.99
CA ASP A 180 -4.53 12.12 4.68
C ASP A 180 -5.42 12.10 5.93
N ARG A 181 -6.02 10.96 6.29
CA ARG A 181 -6.99 10.89 7.40
C ARG A 181 -6.85 9.60 8.20
N ALA A 182 -6.60 9.74 9.49
CA ALA A 182 -6.49 8.62 10.44
C ALA A 182 -7.02 8.99 11.83
N ILE A 183 -7.47 7.99 12.59
CA ILE A 183 -7.76 8.09 14.03
C ILE A 183 -6.86 7.07 14.73
N GLU A 184 -6.11 7.49 15.75
CA GLU A 184 -5.29 6.62 16.59
C GLU A 184 -5.75 6.72 18.04
N VAL A 185 -5.81 5.58 18.73
CA VAL A 185 -6.00 5.49 20.18
C VAL A 185 -4.76 4.81 20.75
N GLU A 186 -4.09 5.48 21.67
CA GLU A 186 -2.84 5.02 22.29
C GLU A 186 -3.04 4.88 23.80
N TYR A 187 -2.67 3.73 24.36
CA TYR A 187 -2.68 3.46 25.80
C TYR A 187 -1.26 3.38 26.33
N HIS A 188 -0.96 4.12 27.39
CA HIS A 188 0.37 4.13 28.00
C HIS A 188 0.39 3.20 29.22
N ALA A 189 1.15 2.10 29.13
CA ALA A 189 1.32 1.13 30.20
C ALA A 189 2.68 1.32 30.91
N GLY A 190 2.66 1.72 32.18
CA GLY A 190 3.88 1.89 33.02
C GLY A 190 4.19 3.35 33.37
N GLY A 191 4.98 3.56 34.43
CA GLY A 191 5.16 4.87 35.08
C GLY A 191 4.18 5.08 36.24
N ASN A 192 4.29 6.20 36.96
CA ASN A 192 3.34 6.56 38.04
C ASN A 192 1.98 7.06 37.53
N GLU A 193 1.83 7.26 36.21
CA GLU A 193 0.61 7.74 35.58
C GLU A 193 0.23 6.81 34.40
N SER A 194 -0.91 6.14 34.51
CA SER A 194 -1.55 5.44 33.39
C SER A 194 -2.48 6.40 32.65
N GLY A 195 -2.34 6.47 31.34
CA GLY A 195 -3.08 7.41 30.50
C GLY A 195 -3.46 6.82 29.16
N TRP A 196 -4.45 7.43 28.51
CA TRP A 196 -4.80 7.16 27.13
C TRP A 196 -4.80 8.47 26.34
N GLU A 197 -4.43 8.38 25.08
CA GLU A 197 -4.47 9.50 24.14
C GLU A 197 -5.31 9.09 22.93
N THR A 198 -6.05 10.04 22.36
CA THR A 198 -6.72 9.85 21.07
C THR A 198 -6.28 10.96 20.14
N LYS A 199 -5.71 10.58 19.00
CA LYS A 199 -5.22 11.49 17.97
C LYS A 199 -6.12 11.40 16.76
N TYR A 200 -6.55 12.55 16.25
CA TYR A 200 -7.18 12.65 14.94
C TYR A 200 -6.26 13.40 14.00
N THR A 201 -5.78 12.70 12.97
CA THR A 201 -4.82 13.24 12.01
C THR A 201 -5.54 13.57 10.72
N ILE A 202 -5.45 14.85 10.31
CA ILE A 202 -5.76 15.29 8.95
C ILE A 202 -4.49 15.89 8.36
N MET A 203 -3.94 15.29 7.31
CA MET A 203 -2.90 15.94 6.51
C MET A 203 -3.54 16.98 5.59
N THR A 204 -3.11 18.24 5.71
CA THR A 204 -3.50 19.30 4.79
C THR A 204 -2.42 19.42 3.70
N ASN A 205 -2.54 18.65 2.62
CA ASN A 205 -1.66 18.74 1.44
C ASN A 205 -1.91 20.01 0.61
N LYS A 206 -1.92 21.19 1.25
CA LYS A 206 -1.92 22.50 0.59
C LYS A 206 -1.11 23.50 1.42
N LEU A 207 0.21 23.53 1.20
CA LEU A 207 0.94 24.78 1.36
C LEU A 207 0.44 25.71 0.24
N PHE A 208 -0.52 26.58 0.55
CA PHE A 208 -0.82 27.72 -0.30
C PHE A 208 0.32 28.73 -0.11
N PHE A 209 1.30 28.75 -1.01
CA PHE A 209 2.02 29.99 -1.27
C PHE A 209 1.16 30.81 -2.22
N LEU A 210 0.42 31.77 -1.67
CA LEU A 210 -0.03 32.93 -2.41
C LEU A 210 1.17 33.88 -2.49
N PHE A 211 1.68 34.10 -3.69
CA PHE A 211 2.33 35.35 -4.07
C PHE A 211 1.52 35.93 -5.22
#